data_AF-A0A7L3BBR5-F1
#
_entry.id   AF-A0A7L3BBR5-F1
#
_cell.length_a   1.000
_cell.length_b   1.000
_cell.length_c   1.000
_cell.angle_alpha   90.00
_cell.angle_beta   90.00
_cell.angle_gamma   90.00
#
_symmetry.space_group_name_H-M   'P 1'
#
loop_
_entity.id
_entity.type
_entity.pdbx_description
1 polymer ?
#
loop_
_entity_poly.entity_id
_entity_poly.type
_entity_poly.pdbx_seq_one_letter_code
_entity_poly.pdbx_strand_id
1 'polypeptide(L)'
;PLADLVKVAAILVTFLAAWHLGCLSVALVRTETITRSIASLQDIGKKPVLRAPVPKRQKCDHWSPCPPENYAYRILSGGGKGKLAKICFEDELCVIDSTDHSGEMMTFIKNASQGSLLLMVTHDDGSTRLKSDARKLVEELGSNEIRNMKFRSSWAFIAAKGFKLPDNIEKEKINHSDKNKNRYGSWPAEIQ
;
A
#
# COMPACT_ATOMS: atom_id res chain seq x y z
N PRO A 1 -11.86 -24.11 82.53
CA PRO A 1 -12.94 -23.10 82.61
C PRO A 1 -12.50 -21.64 82.38
N LEU A 2 -11.51 -21.10 83.10
CA LEU A 2 -11.09 -19.70 82.95
C LEU A 2 -10.39 -19.40 81.60
N ALA A 3 -9.58 -20.34 81.11
CA ALA A 3 -8.84 -20.20 79.85
C ALA A 3 -9.76 -20.15 78.61
N ASP A 4 -10.89 -20.87 78.64
CA ASP A 4 -11.85 -20.90 77.53
C ASP A 4 -12.65 -19.60 77.46
N LEU A 5 -12.99 -19.01 78.62
CA LEU A 5 -13.67 -17.71 78.70
C LEU A 5 -12.80 -16.58 78.12
N VAL A 6 -11.49 -16.61 78.39
CA VAL A 6 -10.53 -15.60 77.86
C VAL A 6 -10.40 -15.71 76.34
N LYS A 7 -10.39 -16.91 75.77
CA LYS A 7 -10.34 -17.11 74.30
C LYS A 7 -11.59 -16.58 73.62
N VAL A 8 -12.78 -16.85 74.18
CA VAL A 8 -14.05 -16.35 73.61
C VAL A 8 -14.09 -14.82 73.66
N ALA A 9 -13.68 -14.21 74.79
CA ALA A 9 -13.60 -12.76 74.91
C ALA A 9 -12.62 -12.14 73.90
N ALA A 10 -11.44 -12.74 73.69
CA ALA A 10 -10.47 -12.28 72.71
C ALA A 10 -11.03 -12.31 71.27
N ILE A 11 -11.76 -13.37 70.90
CA ILE A 11 -12.39 -13.48 69.58
C ILE A 11 -13.46 -12.40 69.40
N LEU A 12 -14.29 -12.13 70.41
CA LEU A 12 -15.30 -11.08 70.31
C LEU A 12 -14.68 -9.69 70.16
N VAL A 13 -13.58 -9.41 70.86
CA VAL A 13 -12.86 -8.14 70.75
C VAL A 13 -12.23 -7.96 69.37
N THR A 14 -11.66 -9.00 68.76
CA THR A 14 -11.07 -8.89 67.42
C THR A 14 -12.13 -8.66 66.34
N PHE A 15 -13.30 -9.31 66.45
CA PHE A 15 -14.41 -9.06 65.52
C PHE A 15 -14.93 -7.62 65.63
N LEU A 16 -15.09 -7.10 66.85
CA LEU A 16 -15.50 -5.71 67.06
C LEU A 16 -14.48 -4.71 66.52
N ALA A 17 -13.19 -4.95 66.78
CA ALA A 17 -12.12 -4.10 66.25
C ALA A 17 -12.08 -4.12 64.71
N ALA A 18 -12.23 -5.29 64.09
CA ALA A 18 -12.28 -5.42 62.63
C ALA A 18 -13.49 -4.67 62.04
N TRP A 19 -14.67 -4.77 62.67
CA TRP A 19 -15.87 -4.05 62.25
C TRP A 19 -15.67 -2.53 62.31
N HIS A 20 -15.14 -2.01 63.41
CA HIS A 20 -14.89 -0.58 63.56
C HIS A 20 -13.84 -0.06 62.58
N LEU A 21 -12.77 -0.82 62.31
CA LEU A 21 -11.74 -0.44 61.35
C LEU A 21 -12.28 -0.44 59.90
N GLY A 22 -13.19 -1.37 59.58
CA GLY A 22 -13.93 -1.40 58.31
C GLY A 22 -14.86 -0.19 58.14
N CYS A 23 -15.62 0.16 59.17
CA CYS A 23 -16.47 1.35 59.14
C CYS A 23 -15.65 2.64 59.01
N LEU A 24 -14.50 2.73 59.69
CA LEU A 24 -13.61 3.89 59.61
C LEU A 24 -13.03 4.07 58.20
N SER A 25 -12.65 2.97 57.54
CA SER A 25 -12.13 3.02 56.17
C SER A 25 -13.20 3.43 55.15
N VAL A 26 -14.46 3.00 55.30
CA VAL A 26 -15.56 3.52 54.48
C VAL A 26 -15.81 5.02 54.72
N ALA A 27 -15.67 5.50 55.96
CA ALA A 27 -15.79 6.93 56.26
C ALA A 27 -14.61 7.76 55.74
N LEU A 28 -13.40 7.18 55.64
CA LEU A 28 -12.20 7.85 55.13
C LEU A 28 -12.14 7.90 53.60
N VAL A 29 -12.79 6.96 52.90
CA VAL A 29 -12.89 6.95 51.43
C VAL A 29 -13.84 8.06 51.00
N ARG A 30 -13.26 9.19 50.60
CA ARG A 30 -13.97 10.38 50.14
C ARG A 30 -14.82 10.06 48.90
N THR A 31 -16.13 9.98 49.08
CA THR A 31 -17.15 9.66 48.07
C THR A 31 -17.14 10.61 46.86
N GLU A 32 -16.67 11.85 47.06
CA GLU A 32 -16.47 12.87 46.01
C GLU A 32 -15.49 12.41 44.91
N THR A 33 -14.42 11.70 45.28
CA THR A 33 -13.38 11.27 44.33
C THR A 33 -13.89 10.18 43.39
N ILE A 34 -14.72 9.28 43.91
CA ILE A 34 -15.32 8.18 43.14
C ILE A 34 -16.38 8.75 42.19
N THR A 35 -17.23 9.66 42.67
CA THR A 35 -18.29 10.28 41.87
C THR A 35 -17.74 11.04 40.67
N ARG A 36 -16.66 11.82 40.87
CA ARG A 36 -16.00 12.57 39.77
C ARG A 36 -15.39 11.65 38.71
N SER A 37 -14.82 10.54 39.15
CA SER A 37 -14.22 9.54 38.25
C SER A 37 -15.29 8.83 37.40
N ILE A 38 -16.43 8.48 37.99
CA ILE A 38 -17.56 7.86 37.28
C ILE A 38 -18.17 8.84 36.27
N ALA A 39 -18.36 10.11 36.66
CA ALA A 39 -18.88 11.13 35.76
C ALA A 39 -17.97 11.33 34.53
N SER A 40 -16.64 11.30 34.72
CA SER A 40 -15.67 11.41 33.62
C SER A 40 -15.70 10.20 32.67
N LEU A 41 -15.95 8.99 33.18
CA LEU A 41 -16.04 7.78 32.34
C LEU A 41 -17.33 7.73 31.52
N GLN A 42 -18.45 8.20 32.10
CA GLN A 42 -19.72 8.30 31.39
C GLN A 42 -19.69 9.33 30.25
N ASP A 43 -18.87 10.38 30.37
CA ASP A 43 -18.68 11.38 29.31
C ASP A 43 -17.92 10.83 28.08
N ILE A 44 -16.95 9.93 28.30
CA ILE A 44 -16.18 9.32 27.20
C ILE A 44 -17.07 8.44 26.32
N GLY A 45 -18.04 7.73 26.90
CA GLY A 45 -18.98 6.89 26.14
C GLY A 45 -20.01 7.68 25.31
N LYS A 46 -20.20 8.97 25.60
CA LYS A 46 -21.16 9.84 24.89
C LYS A 46 -20.54 10.65 23.76
N LYS A 47 -19.21 10.72 23.66
CA LYS A 47 -18.55 11.39 22.54
C LYS A 47 -18.75 10.55 21.28
N PRO A 48 -19.38 11.09 20.22
CA PRO A 48 -19.50 10.36 18.98
C PRO A 48 -18.10 10.05 18.47
N VAL A 49 -17.82 8.78 18.23
CA VAL A 49 -16.59 8.37 17.54
C VAL A 49 -16.66 9.01 16.15
N LEU A 50 -15.91 10.09 15.95
CA LEU A 50 -15.71 10.68 14.63
C LEU A 50 -15.01 9.63 13.76
N ARG A 51 -15.82 8.85 13.03
CA ARG A 51 -15.30 7.96 12.00
C ARG A 51 -14.91 8.85 10.84
N ALA A 52 -13.63 8.85 10.49
CA ALA A 52 -13.21 9.42 9.22
C ALA A 52 -14.06 8.79 8.10
N PRO A 53 -14.51 9.57 7.10
CA PRO A 53 -15.18 9.02 5.94
C PRO A 53 -14.30 7.93 5.34
N VAL A 54 -14.92 6.85 4.83
CA VAL A 54 -14.17 5.81 4.10
C VAL A 54 -13.39 6.52 2.99
N PRO A 55 -12.05 6.37 2.92
CA PRO A 55 -11.26 7.00 1.89
C PRO A 55 -11.84 6.62 0.52
N LYS A 56 -12.18 7.62 -0.28
CA LYS A 56 -12.71 7.37 -1.62
C LYS A 56 -11.56 6.76 -2.43
N ARG A 57 -11.77 5.55 -2.96
CA ARG A 57 -10.85 4.91 -3.90
C ARG A 57 -10.70 5.80 -5.13
N GLN A 58 -9.46 6.09 -5.52
CA GLN A 58 -9.14 6.83 -6.74
C GLN A 58 -8.95 5.87 -7.92
N LYS A 59 -9.08 6.37 -9.16
CA LYS A 59 -8.83 5.59 -10.37
C LYS A 59 -7.41 5.00 -10.34
N CYS A 60 -7.26 3.75 -10.79
CA CYS A 60 -5.98 3.03 -10.78
C CYS A 60 -5.28 2.98 -9.40
N ASP A 61 -6.06 3.10 -8.32
CA ASP A 61 -5.62 3.13 -6.93
C ASP A 61 -4.52 4.18 -6.67
N HIS A 62 -4.65 5.35 -7.31
CA HIS A 62 -3.80 6.50 -7.02
C HIS A 62 -3.98 6.98 -5.58
N TRP A 63 -2.91 7.55 -5.02
CA TRP A 63 -2.94 8.11 -3.66
C TRP A 63 -3.80 9.38 -3.58
N SER A 64 -3.72 10.23 -4.60
CA SER A 64 -4.46 11.49 -4.74
C SER A 64 -5.29 11.49 -6.03
N PRO A 65 -6.42 12.22 -6.07
CA PRO A 65 -7.17 12.39 -7.31
C PRO A 65 -6.32 13.07 -8.40
N CYS A 66 -6.52 12.67 -9.66
CA CYS A 66 -5.97 13.40 -10.79
C CYS A 66 -6.65 14.78 -10.93
N PRO A 67 -5.95 15.82 -11.40
CA PRO A 67 -6.57 17.10 -11.72
C PRO A 67 -7.64 16.94 -12.81
N PRO A 68 -8.62 17.85 -12.90
CA PRO A 68 -9.64 17.79 -13.95
C PRO A 68 -9.00 17.76 -15.34
N GLU A 69 -9.69 17.14 -16.31
CA GLU A 69 -9.25 16.99 -17.71
C GLU A 69 -7.95 16.17 -17.91
N ASN A 70 -7.51 15.41 -16.91
CA ASN A 70 -6.38 14.50 -17.03
C ASN A 70 -6.84 13.04 -16.98
N TYR A 71 -6.09 12.19 -17.68
CA TYR A 71 -6.24 10.74 -17.60
C TYR A 71 -5.43 10.15 -16.44
N ALA A 72 -6.01 9.19 -15.74
CA ALA A 72 -5.35 8.38 -14.73
C ALA A 72 -4.74 7.14 -15.37
N TYR A 73 -3.47 6.87 -15.11
CA TYR A 73 -2.82 5.63 -15.52
C TYR A 73 -1.88 5.10 -14.44
N ARG A 74 -1.61 3.80 -14.46
CA ARG A 74 -0.61 3.14 -13.62
C ARG A 74 -0.01 1.97 -14.37
N ILE A 75 1.29 1.99 -14.54
CA ILE A 75 2.04 0.92 -15.20
C ILE A 75 2.84 0.20 -14.11
N LEU A 76 2.75 -1.12 -14.03
CA LEU A 76 3.46 -1.93 -13.05
C LEU A 76 4.12 -3.10 -13.75
N SER A 77 5.44 -3.20 -13.63
CA SER A 77 6.19 -4.32 -14.21
C SER A 77 5.94 -5.63 -13.48
N GLY A 78 6.26 -6.72 -14.17
CA GLY A 78 6.29 -8.04 -13.55
C GLY A 78 7.37 -8.14 -12.48
N GLY A 79 7.08 -8.92 -11.44
CA GLY A 79 8.01 -9.24 -10.35
C GLY A 79 8.28 -10.75 -10.34
N GLY A 80 9.38 -11.16 -11.00
CA GLY A 80 9.60 -12.58 -11.30
C GLY A 80 8.46 -13.17 -12.14
N LYS A 81 8.21 -14.48 -11.98
CA LYS A 81 7.16 -15.21 -12.70
C LYS A 81 5.79 -15.17 -12.02
N GLY A 82 5.76 -14.88 -10.71
CA GLY A 82 4.54 -14.96 -9.90
C GLY A 82 3.74 -13.65 -9.82
N LYS A 83 4.37 -12.50 -10.09
CA LYS A 83 3.71 -11.19 -10.13
C LYS A 83 3.61 -10.73 -11.57
N LEU A 84 2.39 -10.80 -12.13
CA LEU A 84 2.10 -10.36 -13.49
C LEU A 84 2.26 -8.85 -13.63
N ALA A 85 2.70 -8.41 -14.82
CA ALA A 85 2.67 -7.01 -15.17
C ALA A 85 1.21 -6.52 -15.30
N LYS A 86 0.98 -5.25 -15.00
CA LYS A 86 -0.34 -4.63 -15.02
C LYS A 86 -0.26 -3.25 -15.62
N ILE A 87 -1.17 -2.95 -16.53
CA ILE A 87 -1.41 -1.58 -16.99
C ILE A 87 -2.83 -1.24 -16.58
N CYS A 88 -3.01 -0.13 -15.88
CA CYS A 88 -4.31 0.45 -15.63
C CYS A 88 -4.40 1.78 -16.36
N PHE A 89 -5.49 2.00 -17.09
CA PHE A 89 -5.81 3.26 -17.74
C PHE A 89 -7.27 3.59 -17.49
N GLU A 90 -7.56 4.76 -16.93
CA GLU A 90 -8.93 5.19 -16.59
C GLU A 90 -9.73 4.15 -15.77
N ASP A 91 -9.05 3.44 -14.87
CA ASP A 91 -9.58 2.35 -14.03
C ASP A 91 -9.89 1.04 -14.76
N GLU A 92 -9.60 0.97 -16.07
CA GLU A 92 -9.61 -0.27 -16.84
C GLU A 92 -8.26 -0.98 -16.72
N LEU A 93 -8.28 -2.24 -16.29
CA LEU A 93 -7.10 -3.05 -16.08
C LEU A 93 -6.80 -3.91 -17.32
N CYS A 94 -5.65 -3.67 -17.93
CA CYS A 94 -5.05 -4.52 -18.95
C CYS A 94 -4.01 -5.44 -18.30
N VAL A 95 -4.27 -6.74 -18.32
CA VAL A 95 -3.29 -7.77 -17.94
C VAL A 95 -2.64 -8.28 -19.21
N ILE A 96 -1.32 -8.22 -19.28
CA ILE A 96 -0.56 -8.69 -20.44
C ILE A 96 -0.28 -10.18 -20.27
N ASP A 97 -0.78 -10.98 -21.21
CA ASP A 97 -0.38 -12.38 -21.36
C ASP A 97 0.82 -12.49 -22.30
N SER A 98 1.75 -13.38 -21.98
CA SER A 98 3.10 -13.40 -22.54
C SER A 98 3.20 -14.28 -23.78
N THR A 99 3.43 -13.68 -24.95
CA THR A 99 3.80 -14.40 -26.17
C THR A 99 4.85 -13.62 -27.00
N ASP A 100 5.68 -14.37 -27.74
CA ASP A 100 6.87 -13.86 -28.44
C ASP A 100 6.53 -13.12 -29.74
N HIS A 101 6.60 -11.78 -29.71
CA HIS A 101 6.00 -10.95 -30.75
C HIS A 101 6.81 -9.70 -31.12
N SER A 102 8.15 -9.71 -31.06
CA SER A 102 8.94 -8.49 -31.38
C SER A 102 8.58 -7.87 -32.74
N GLY A 103 8.20 -8.69 -33.74
CA GLY A 103 7.71 -8.21 -35.04
C GLY A 103 6.28 -7.65 -34.98
N GLU A 104 5.35 -8.33 -34.32
CA GLU A 104 3.96 -7.87 -34.20
C GLU A 104 3.86 -6.62 -33.32
N MET A 105 4.72 -6.48 -32.30
CA MET A 105 4.88 -5.26 -31.52
C MET A 105 5.25 -4.09 -32.43
N MET A 106 6.21 -4.28 -33.35
CA MET A 106 6.56 -3.24 -34.32
C MET A 106 5.39 -2.91 -35.24
N THR A 107 4.67 -3.91 -35.74
CA THR A 107 3.46 -3.71 -36.56
C THR A 107 2.39 -2.94 -35.80
N PHE A 108 2.14 -3.28 -34.54
CA PHE A 108 1.19 -2.61 -33.66
C PHE A 108 1.55 -1.13 -33.48
N ILE A 109 2.80 -0.84 -33.12
CA ILE A 109 3.26 0.54 -32.93
C ILE A 109 3.19 1.34 -34.24
N LYS A 110 3.58 0.74 -35.38
CA LYS A 110 3.51 1.39 -36.69
C LYS A 110 2.08 1.70 -37.10
N ASN A 111 1.15 0.78 -36.85
CA ASN A 111 -0.26 0.92 -37.22
C ASN A 111 -1.10 1.73 -36.23
N ALA A 112 -0.58 2.02 -35.02
CA ALA A 112 -1.25 2.90 -34.07
C ALA A 112 -1.59 4.25 -34.72
N SER A 113 -2.82 4.75 -34.53
CA SER A 113 -3.24 6.03 -35.09
C SER A 113 -2.52 7.20 -34.43
N GLN A 114 -2.44 8.33 -35.14
CA GLN A 114 -2.02 9.59 -34.51
C GLN A 114 -3.01 9.95 -33.40
N GLY A 115 -2.52 10.50 -32.29
CA GLY A 115 -3.30 10.73 -31.07
C GLY A 115 -3.34 9.54 -30.10
N SER A 116 -2.65 8.43 -30.38
CA SER A 116 -2.62 7.25 -29.49
C SER A 116 -1.61 7.41 -28.35
N LEU A 117 -2.00 6.91 -27.17
CA LEU A 117 -1.07 6.60 -26.08
C LEU A 117 -0.60 5.15 -26.20
N LEU A 118 0.69 4.92 -25.97
CA LEU A 118 1.33 3.61 -25.99
C LEU A 118 1.93 3.35 -24.61
N LEU A 119 1.37 2.40 -23.87
CA LEU A 119 1.83 2.00 -22.54
C LEU A 119 2.54 0.65 -22.68
N MET A 120 3.79 0.58 -22.27
CA MET A 120 4.65 -0.58 -22.43
C MET A 120 5.21 -1.01 -21.08
N VAL A 121 5.25 -2.31 -20.84
CA VAL A 121 5.76 -2.86 -19.59
C VAL A 121 6.29 -4.27 -19.78
N THR A 122 7.31 -4.63 -19.01
CA THR A 122 7.92 -5.97 -19.06
C THR A 122 7.31 -6.93 -18.05
N HIS A 123 7.17 -8.19 -18.45
CA HIS A 123 6.94 -9.32 -17.55
C HIS A 123 7.99 -10.41 -17.79
N ASP A 124 8.54 -11.01 -16.72
CA ASP A 124 9.67 -11.95 -16.75
C ASP A 124 10.94 -11.42 -17.44
N ASP A 125 11.00 -11.43 -18.77
CA ASP A 125 12.06 -10.86 -19.60
C ASP A 125 11.48 -10.20 -20.85
N GLY A 126 11.88 -8.95 -21.10
CA GLY A 126 11.53 -8.21 -22.32
C GLY A 126 12.73 -7.89 -23.21
N SER A 127 13.89 -8.54 -23.01
CA SER A 127 15.15 -8.11 -23.62
C SER A 127 15.79 -9.14 -24.54
N THR A 128 15.68 -10.44 -24.24
CA THR A 128 16.40 -11.51 -24.93
C THR A 128 15.99 -11.64 -26.39
N ARG A 129 14.70 -11.46 -26.69
CA ARG A 129 14.14 -11.55 -28.04
C ARG A 129 13.86 -10.18 -28.69
N LEU A 130 14.24 -9.10 -28.01
CA LEU A 130 13.99 -7.74 -28.49
C LEU A 130 15.02 -7.33 -29.56
N LYS A 131 14.58 -7.31 -30.82
CA LYS A 131 15.42 -7.00 -31.99
C LYS A 131 15.86 -5.53 -32.03
N SER A 132 16.97 -5.25 -32.71
CA SER A 132 17.52 -3.89 -32.83
C SER A 132 16.54 -2.89 -33.45
N ASP A 133 15.79 -3.30 -34.48
CA ASP A 133 14.81 -2.43 -35.14
C ASP A 133 13.63 -2.09 -34.22
N ALA A 134 13.24 -3.03 -33.36
CA ALA A 134 12.22 -2.79 -32.34
C ALA A 134 12.72 -1.80 -31.30
N ARG A 135 13.99 -1.92 -30.84
CA ARG A 135 14.61 -0.95 -29.94
C ARG A 135 14.66 0.44 -30.56
N LYS A 136 15.04 0.53 -31.84
CA LYS A 136 15.08 1.79 -32.59
C LYS A 136 13.70 2.46 -32.64
N LEU A 137 12.67 1.67 -32.91
CA LEU A 137 11.32 2.18 -33.04
C LEU A 137 10.74 2.67 -31.70
N VAL A 138 11.10 2.03 -30.58
CA VAL A 138 10.72 2.50 -29.23
C VAL A 138 11.56 3.72 -28.81
N GLU A 139 12.82 3.78 -29.21
CA GLU A 139 13.69 4.96 -29.02
C GLU A 139 13.14 6.18 -29.79
N GLU A 140 12.65 5.99 -31.02
CA GLU A 140 11.97 7.03 -31.82
C GLU A 140 10.67 7.54 -31.17
N LEU A 141 10.05 6.76 -30.27
CA LEU A 141 8.91 7.18 -29.45
C LEU A 141 9.33 8.00 -28.21
N GLY A 142 10.63 8.17 -27.96
CA GLY A 142 11.19 8.97 -26.87
C GLY A 142 11.69 8.19 -25.66
N SER A 143 11.89 6.87 -25.78
CA SER A 143 12.53 6.07 -24.73
C SER A 143 14.04 6.34 -24.68
N ASN A 144 14.56 6.58 -23.48
CA ASN A 144 15.99 6.72 -23.19
C ASN A 144 16.62 5.40 -22.71
N GLU A 145 15.82 4.45 -22.19
CA GLU A 145 16.34 3.24 -21.55
C GLU A 145 16.19 1.95 -22.39
N ILE A 146 15.43 1.96 -23.49
CA ILE A 146 15.21 0.73 -24.29
C ILE A 146 16.50 0.12 -24.83
N ARG A 147 17.52 0.95 -25.10
CA ARG A 147 18.85 0.49 -25.52
C ARG A 147 19.64 -0.15 -24.37
N ASN A 148 19.38 0.28 -23.13
CA ASN A 148 20.03 -0.21 -21.93
C ASN A 148 19.38 -1.48 -21.36
N MET A 149 18.29 -1.97 -21.97
CA MET A 149 17.61 -3.19 -21.55
C MET A 149 18.53 -4.41 -21.55
N LYS A 150 18.65 -5.03 -20.36
CA LYS A 150 19.39 -6.28 -20.08
C LYS A 150 18.43 -7.40 -19.70
N PHE A 151 18.92 -8.64 -19.73
CA PHE A 151 18.18 -9.83 -19.31
C PHE A 151 17.43 -9.61 -17.99
N ARG A 152 16.10 -9.79 -18.01
CA ARG A 152 15.18 -9.63 -16.87
C ARG A 152 15.13 -8.24 -16.25
N SER A 153 15.53 -7.21 -16.98
CA SER A 153 15.29 -5.84 -16.53
C SER A 153 13.78 -5.62 -16.42
N SER A 154 13.34 -5.10 -15.28
CA SER A 154 12.00 -4.53 -15.13
C SER A 154 12.00 -3.16 -15.80
N TRP A 155 11.07 -2.93 -16.71
CA TRP A 155 10.95 -1.69 -17.47
C TRP A 155 9.48 -1.33 -17.68
N ALA A 156 9.19 -0.04 -17.59
CA ALA A 156 7.87 0.55 -17.75
C ALA A 156 8.04 1.88 -18.51
N PHE A 157 7.19 2.11 -19.51
CA PHE A 157 7.30 3.25 -20.39
C PHE A 157 5.94 3.69 -20.93
N ILE A 158 5.73 5.00 -21.04
CA ILE A 158 4.59 5.60 -21.72
C ILE A 158 5.08 6.53 -22.83
N ALA A 159 4.49 6.37 -24.01
CA ALA A 159 4.73 7.20 -25.18
C ALA A 159 3.41 7.74 -25.74
N ALA A 160 3.54 8.81 -26.52
CA ALA A 160 2.47 9.39 -27.31
C ALA A 160 2.86 9.37 -28.78
N LYS A 161 1.90 9.02 -29.65
CA LYS A 161 2.09 9.06 -31.09
C LYS A 161 1.38 10.29 -31.65
N GLY A 162 2.13 11.20 -32.25
CA GLY A 162 1.57 12.41 -32.88
C GLY A 162 1.35 13.60 -31.95
N PHE A 163 1.75 13.50 -30.68
CA PHE A 163 1.74 14.62 -29.75
C PHE A 163 2.81 14.43 -28.67
N LYS A 164 3.16 15.51 -27.96
CA LYS A 164 4.17 15.49 -26.89
C LYS A 164 3.49 15.27 -25.54
N LEU A 165 3.99 14.31 -24.76
CA LEU A 165 3.59 14.16 -23.36
C LEU A 165 4.15 15.31 -22.50
N PRO A 166 3.45 15.71 -21.42
CA PRO A 166 3.97 16.70 -20.47
C PRO A 166 5.34 16.29 -19.91
N ASP A 167 6.16 17.29 -19.57
CA ASP A 167 7.51 17.04 -19.03
C ASP A 167 7.51 16.79 -17.51
N ASN A 168 6.40 17.10 -16.83
CA ASN A 168 6.21 16.94 -15.39
C ASN A 168 5.70 15.56 -14.95
N ILE A 169 5.75 14.56 -15.83
CA ILE A 169 5.34 13.18 -15.52
C ILE A 169 6.51 12.21 -15.67
N GLU A 170 6.54 11.18 -14.83
CA GLU A 170 7.48 10.05 -14.96
C GLU A 170 7.03 9.19 -16.16
N LYS A 171 7.78 9.29 -17.26
CA LYS A 171 7.46 8.62 -18.54
C LYS A 171 8.11 7.25 -18.67
N GLU A 172 9.22 7.02 -17.99
CA GLU A 172 10.04 5.84 -18.16
C GLU A 172 10.77 5.49 -16.86
N LYS A 173 10.92 4.19 -16.62
CA LYS A 173 11.68 3.67 -15.50
C LYS A 173 12.26 2.31 -15.83
N ILE A 174 13.44 2.03 -15.28
CA ILE A 174 14.13 0.76 -15.45
C ILE A 174 14.77 0.29 -14.14
N ASN A 175 14.75 -1.02 -13.91
CA ASN A 175 15.46 -1.67 -12.82
C ASN A 175 16.11 -2.96 -13.34
N HIS A 176 17.44 -3.03 -13.29
CA HIS A 176 18.18 -4.15 -13.82
C HIS A 176 18.32 -5.28 -12.79
N SER A 177 18.39 -6.53 -13.29
CA SER A 177 18.74 -7.67 -12.45
C SER A 177 20.16 -7.51 -11.89
N ASP A 178 20.29 -7.63 -10.58
CA ASP A 178 21.54 -7.61 -9.83
C ASP A 178 21.45 -8.68 -8.74
N LYS A 179 22.36 -9.66 -8.77
CA LYS A 179 22.35 -10.82 -7.85
C LYS A 179 22.30 -10.41 -6.38
N ASN A 180 22.84 -9.25 -6.01
CA ASN A 180 22.89 -8.77 -4.64
C ASN A 180 21.66 -7.93 -4.23
N LYS A 181 20.87 -7.45 -5.20
CA LYS A 181 19.72 -6.55 -4.97
C LYS A 181 18.38 -7.13 -5.43
N ASN A 182 18.41 -8.28 -6.09
CA ASN A 182 17.23 -8.94 -6.62
C ASN A 182 16.22 -9.25 -5.51
N ARG A 183 14.98 -8.83 -5.73
CA ARG A 183 13.87 -9.10 -4.81
C ARG A 183 13.31 -10.51 -4.97
N TYR A 184 13.38 -11.06 -6.19
CA TYR A 184 12.78 -12.35 -6.52
C TYR A 184 13.82 -13.30 -7.12
N GLY A 185 14.68 -13.88 -6.29
CA GLY A 185 15.73 -14.80 -6.73
C GLY A 185 16.66 -14.16 -7.78
N SER A 186 16.42 -14.44 -9.07
CA SER A 186 17.19 -13.90 -10.20
C SER A 186 16.49 -12.78 -10.98
N TRP A 187 15.39 -12.24 -10.44
CA TRP A 187 14.68 -11.09 -10.97
C TRP A 187 14.76 -9.88 -10.03
N PRO A 188 14.87 -8.66 -10.58
CA PRO A 188 14.83 -7.44 -9.80
C PRO A 188 13.43 -7.18 -9.23
N ALA A 189 13.32 -6.19 -8.35
CA ALA A 189 12.02 -5.69 -7.91
C ALA A 189 11.24 -5.11 -9.10
N GLU A 190 9.93 -5.31 -9.07
CA GLU A 190 8.99 -4.65 -9.95
C GLU A 190 9.05 -3.13 -9.79
N ILE A 191 8.70 -2.42 -10.85
CA ILE A 191 8.70 -0.96 -10.88
C ILE A 191 7.33 -0.44 -11.28
N GLN A 192 7.03 0.75 -10.77
CA GLN A 192 5.81 1.52 -11.02
C GLN A 192 6.17 2.96 -11.33
#